data_AF-A0A4U5M257-F1
#
_entry.id   AF-A0A4U5M257-F1
#
_cell.length_a   1.000
_cell.length_b   1.000
_cell.length_c   1.000
_cell.angle_alpha   90.00
_cell.angle_beta   90.00
_cell.angle_gamma   90.00
#
_symmetry.space_group_name_H-M   'P 1'
#
loop_
_entity.id
_entity.type
_entity.pdbx_description
1 polymer ?
#
loop_
_entity_poly.entity_id
_entity_poly.type
_entity_poly.pdbx_seq_one_letter_code
_entity_poly.pdbx_strand_id
1 'polypeptide(L)'
;MNVTSNTPLEGWMKTVSGVLPILLVLTLTPVHGRILYMFLFKLPYCKLEVYGIMAHIEIIQLLSVPGIFMMGVAQFLGYDPGNIVILFFHIISVSSRIEPALSFVLALNRLKIMCKLGIPRWANMVFYIVIYIYGTLTMVALFTPWCGLHFTVGENWGEYDFSKPYTCLLRFITEAVLMGVHRNMPPFHNQLVNFIFFICFASNAIVLPPVTLLIVNRSFANDFFARKGPTTLANIASIKPTGPPQN
;
A
#
# COMPACT_ATOMS: atom_id res chain seq x y z
N MET A 1 -19.07 36.35 17.11
CA MET A 1 -17.84 36.80 16.41
C MET A 1 -16.68 35.98 16.98
N ASN A 2 -16.35 34.84 16.36
CA ASN A 2 -15.15 34.10 16.72
C ASN A 2 -14.04 34.53 15.76
N VAL A 3 -13.08 35.26 16.31
CA VAL A 3 -11.84 35.65 15.63
C VAL A 3 -11.01 34.38 15.48
N THR A 4 -11.17 33.68 14.37
CA THR A 4 -10.19 32.69 13.93
C THR A 4 -8.98 33.47 13.43
N SER A 5 -7.96 33.57 14.29
CA SER A 5 -6.61 33.96 13.90
C SER A 5 -6.08 32.92 12.91
N ASN A 6 -6.46 33.05 11.64
CA ASN A 6 -5.85 32.31 10.53
C ASN A 6 -4.40 32.77 10.44
N THR A 7 -3.51 32.08 11.13
CA THR A 7 -2.08 32.30 10.90
C THR A 7 -1.80 31.92 9.44
N PRO A 8 -1.03 32.72 8.69
CA PRO A 8 -0.75 32.44 7.29
C PRO A 8 -0.18 31.02 7.09
N LEU A 9 0.53 30.51 8.10
CA LEU A 9 1.09 29.16 8.16
C LEU A 9 0.04 28.06 7.95
N GLU A 10 -1.15 28.16 8.56
CA GLU A 10 -2.21 27.14 8.41
C GLU A 10 -2.78 27.09 6.99
N GLY A 11 -2.91 28.25 6.33
CA GLY A 11 -3.36 28.33 4.93
C GLY A 11 -2.37 27.68 3.96
N TRP A 12 -1.07 27.97 4.14
CA TRP A 12 0.00 27.32 3.38
C TRP A 12 0.04 25.82 3.62
N MET A 13 -0.11 25.36 4.87
CA MET A 13 -0.10 23.94 5.21
C MET A 13 -1.26 23.18 4.54
N LYS A 14 -2.47 23.73 4.56
CA LYS A 14 -3.64 23.11 3.87
C LYS A 14 -3.39 22.99 2.37
N THR A 15 -2.87 24.04 1.75
CA THR A 15 -2.60 24.08 0.31
C THR A 15 -1.52 23.07 -0.09
N VAL A 16 -0.42 23.02 0.67
CA VAL A 16 0.66 22.05 0.46
C VAL A 16 0.17 20.62 0.72
N SER A 17 -0.69 20.42 1.72
CA SER A 17 -1.26 19.10 2.04
C SER A 17 -2.16 18.54 0.96
N GLY A 18 -2.88 19.38 0.21
CA GLY A 18 -3.66 18.93 -0.94
C GLY A 18 -2.84 18.73 -2.22
N VAL A 19 -1.95 19.67 -2.55
CA VAL A 19 -1.24 19.68 -3.84
C VAL A 19 -0.15 18.61 -3.91
N LEU A 20 0.59 18.40 -2.82
CA LEU A 20 1.74 17.49 -2.82
C LEU A 20 1.34 16.02 -3.06
N PRO A 21 0.29 15.46 -2.42
CA PRO A 21 -0.19 14.10 -2.70
C PRO A 21 -0.71 13.95 -4.13
N ILE A 22 -1.38 14.97 -4.68
CA ILE A 22 -1.85 14.96 -6.07
C ILE A 22 -0.67 14.83 -7.04
N LEU A 23 0.36 15.66 -6.87
CA LEU A 23 1.56 15.61 -7.70
C LEU A 23 2.31 14.28 -7.56
N LEU A 24 2.43 13.77 -6.33
CA LEU A 24 3.06 12.49 -6.03
C LEU A 24 2.33 11.33 -6.74
N VAL A 25 1.01 11.29 -6.64
CA VAL A 25 0.17 10.29 -7.31
C VAL A 25 0.33 10.37 -8.83
N LEU A 26 0.21 11.55 -9.42
CA LEU A 26 0.27 11.71 -10.88
C LEU A 26 1.63 11.28 -11.46
N THR A 27 2.73 11.52 -10.73
CA THR A 27 4.08 11.17 -11.18
C THR A 27 4.42 9.69 -10.96
N LEU A 28 3.96 9.08 -9.87
CA LEU A 28 4.33 7.70 -9.52
C LEU A 28 3.37 6.63 -10.05
N THR A 29 2.10 6.96 -10.29
CA THR A 29 1.13 6.03 -10.92
C THR A 29 1.65 5.38 -12.21
N PRO A 30 2.21 6.11 -13.19
CA PRO A 30 2.74 5.47 -14.40
C PRO A 30 3.94 4.55 -14.12
N VAL A 31 4.70 4.82 -13.05
CA VAL A 31 5.82 3.96 -12.62
C VAL A 31 5.28 2.64 -12.06
N HIS A 32 4.30 2.68 -11.16
CA HIS A 32 3.63 1.49 -10.63
C HIS A 32 2.95 0.68 -11.74
N GLY A 33 2.24 1.34 -12.66
CA GLY A 33 1.61 0.67 -13.80
C GLY A 33 2.63 -0.07 -14.67
N ARG A 34 3.81 0.53 -14.89
CA ARG A 34 4.89 -0.10 -15.66
C ARG A 34 5.54 -1.29 -14.92
N ILE A 35 5.73 -1.18 -13.61
CA ILE A 35 6.26 -2.27 -12.77
C ILE A 35 5.29 -3.46 -12.78
N LEU A 36 4.00 -3.19 -12.55
CA LEU A 36 2.94 -4.19 -12.57
C LEU A 36 2.87 -4.90 -13.94
N TYR A 37 2.95 -4.14 -15.02
CA TYR A 37 3.01 -4.70 -16.38
C TYR A 37 4.18 -5.68 -16.55
N MET A 38 5.36 -5.36 -16.02
CA MET A 38 6.50 -6.28 -16.10
C MET A 38 6.28 -7.56 -15.30
N PHE A 39 5.70 -7.48 -14.10
CA PHE A 39 5.44 -8.67 -13.29
C PHE A 39 4.41 -9.61 -13.91
N LEU A 40 3.37 -9.06 -14.54
CA LEU A 40 2.31 -9.87 -15.13
C LEU A 40 2.68 -10.43 -16.50
N PHE A 41 3.34 -9.65 -17.36
CA PHE A 41 3.49 -9.98 -18.78
C PHE A 41 4.92 -10.37 -19.23
N LYS A 42 5.98 -10.08 -18.46
CA LYS A 42 7.34 -10.56 -18.81
C LYS A 42 7.63 -11.94 -18.22
N LEU A 43 7.73 -12.95 -19.09
CA LEU A 43 8.25 -14.29 -18.82
C LEU A 43 9.79 -14.20 -18.69
N PRO A 44 10.32 -13.95 -17.49
CA PRO A 44 10.40 -14.98 -16.44
C PRO A 44 9.80 -14.58 -15.09
N TYR A 45 9.50 -13.30 -14.87
CA TYR A 45 9.09 -12.75 -13.59
C TYR A 45 7.74 -13.32 -13.14
N CYS A 46 6.82 -13.53 -14.09
CA CYS A 46 5.50 -14.13 -13.84
C CYS A 46 5.54 -15.56 -13.26
N LYS A 47 6.67 -16.28 -13.37
CA LYS A 47 6.79 -17.66 -12.89
C LYS A 47 7.25 -17.81 -11.43
N LEU A 48 7.81 -16.76 -10.81
CA LEU A 48 8.25 -16.86 -9.41
C LEU A 48 7.17 -16.38 -8.45
N GLU A 49 6.92 -17.18 -7.41
CA GLU A 49 5.94 -16.87 -6.36
C GLU A 49 6.21 -15.55 -5.66
N VAL A 50 7.49 -15.18 -5.49
CA VAL A 50 7.92 -13.90 -4.90
C VAL A 50 7.40 -12.72 -5.72
N TYR A 51 7.53 -12.76 -7.05
CA TYR A 51 7.02 -11.70 -7.93
C TYR A 51 5.50 -11.72 -8.01
N GLY A 52 4.87 -12.90 -7.90
CA GLY A 52 3.43 -13.02 -7.75
C GLY A 52 2.92 -12.27 -6.52
N ILE A 53 3.51 -12.50 -5.34
CA ILE A 53 3.12 -11.78 -4.09
C ILE A 53 3.35 -10.27 -4.26
N MET A 54 4.48 -9.89 -4.84
CA MET A 54 4.83 -8.49 -5.07
C MET A 54 3.86 -7.80 -6.04
N ALA A 55 3.40 -8.49 -7.09
CA ALA A 55 2.38 -7.97 -7.99
C ALA A 55 1.04 -7.72 -7.28
N HIS A 56 0.66 -8.57 -6.31
CA HIS A 56 -0.56 -8.34 -5.53
C HIS A 56 -0.46 -7.14 -4.61
N ILE A 57 0.71 -6.90 -3.99
CA ILE A 57 0.98 -5.68 -3.22
C ILE A 57 0.84 -4.45 -4.12
N GLU A 58 1.46 -4.47 -5.31
CA GLU A 58 1.37 -3.38 -6.29
C GLU A 58 -0.07 -3.13 -6.78
N ILE A 59 -0.88 -4.18 -6.96
CA ILE A 59 -2.30 -4.04 -7.32
C ILE A 59 -3.07 -3.32 -6.20
N ILE A 60 -2.83 -3.69 -4.94
CA ILE A 60 -3.51 -3.07 -3.78
C ILE A 60 -3.08 -1.61 -3.63
N GLN A 61 -1.80 -1.30 -3.85
CA GLN A 61 -1.31 0.07 -3.87
C GLN A 61 -1.97 0.88 -4.98
N LEU A 62 -2.01 0.35 -6.21
CA LEU A 62 -2.65 1.00 -7.36
C LEU A 62 -4.15 1.23 -7.13
N LEU A 63 -4.83 0.31 -6.42
CA LEU A 63 -6.23 0.48 -6.02
C LEU A 63 -6.43 1.59 -4.98
N SER A 64 -5.41 1.88 -4.18
CA SER A 64 -5.44 2.92 -3.13
C SER A 64 -5.11 4.32 -3.67
N VAL A 65 -4.41 4.40 -4.79
CA VAL A 65 -3.98 5.64 -5.45
C VAL A 65 -5.15 6.62 -5.75
N PRO A 66 -6.28 6.18 -6.35
CA PRO A 66 -7.43 7.06 -6.56
C PRO A 66 -7.95 7.69 -5.27
N GLY A 67 -7.87 6.98 -4.16
CA GLY A 67 -8.30 7.52 -2.88
C GLY A 67 -7.36 8.58 -2.32
N ILE A 68 -6.05 8.39 -2.46
CA ILE A 68 -5.05 9.41 -2.07
C ILE A 68 -5.24 10.67 -2.93
N PHE A 69 -5.52 10.51 -4.22
CA PHE A 69 -5.83 11.61 -5.12
C PHE A 69 -7.09 12.38 -4.68
N MET A 70 -8.20 11.68 -4.44
CA MET A 70 -9.46 12.32 -4.03
C MET A 70 -9.35 12.98 -2.67
N MET A 71 -8.58 12.40 -1.73
CA MET A 71 -8.28 13.01 -0.44
C MET A 71 -7.49 14.31 -0.59
N GLY A 72 -6.46 14.33 -1.46
CA GLY A 72 -5.72 15.55 -1.77
C GLY A 72 -6.59 16.63 -2.41
N VAL A 73 -7.50 16.24 -3.31
CA VAL A 73 -8.47 17.17 -3.93
C VAL A 73 -9.44 17.75 -2.90
N ALA A 74 -9.95 16.92 -1.99
CA ALA A 74 -10.85 17.38 -0.91
C ALA A 74 -10.15 18.36 0.04
N GLN A 75 -8.89 18.08 0.39
CA GLN A 75 -8.07 18.98 1.20
C GLN A 75 -7.75 20.30 0.48
N PHE A 76 -7.54 20.26 -0.84
CA PHE A 76 -7.32 21.45 -1.64
C PHE A 76 -8.57 22.32 -1.79
N LEU A 77 -9.73 21.70 -2.01
CA LEU A 77 -11.01 22.40 -2.18
C LEU A 77 -11.62 22.87 -0.84
N GLY A 78 -11.18 22.31 0.29
CA GLY A 78 -11.73 22.65 1.60
C GLY A 78 -13.18 22.18 1.81
N TYR A 79 -13.68 21.31 0.95
CA TYR A 79 -15.04 20.76 0.99
C TYR A 79 -15.04 19.33 0.40
N ASP A 80 -15.90 18.45 0.93
CA ASP A 80 -16.06 17.08 0.46
C ASP A 80 -17.18 17.00 -0.60
N PRO A 81 -16.88 16.95 -1.91
CA PRO A 81 -17.90 16.87 -2.95
C PRO A 81 -18.63 15.52 -2.88
N GLY A 82 -19.83 15.53 -2.30
CA GLY A 82 -20.79 14.43 -2.39
C GLY A 82 -20.44 13.17 -1.59
N ASN A 83 -19.64 13.28 -0.54
CA ASN A 83 -19.22 12.15 0.30
C ASN A 83 -18.45 11.03 -0.43
N ILE A 84 -17.97 11.32 -1.65
CA ILE A 84 -17.23 10.38 -2.49
C ILE A 84 -15.88 10.02 -1.86
N VAL A 85 -15.30 10.97 -1.13
CA VAL A 85 -14.05 10.81 -0.37
C VAL A 85 -14.17 9.68 0.63
N ILE A 86 -15.31 9.55 1.32
CA ILE A 86 -15.55 8.48 2.28
C ILE A 86 -15.48 7.10 1.60
N LEU A 87 -16.05 6.93 0.40
CA LEU A 87 -15.98 5.66 -0.32
C LEU A 87 -14.54 5.25 -0.62
N PHE A 88 -13.72 6.18 -1.10
CA PHE A 88 -12.32 5.91 -1.37
C PHE A 88 -11.48 5.76 -0.10
N PHE A 89 -11.87 6.45 0.96
CA PHE A 89 -11.22 6.33 2.27
C PHE A 89 -11.38 4.92 2.85
N HIS A 90 -12.55 4.29 2.65
CA HIS A 90 -12.74 2.88 3.00
C HIS A 90 -11.77 1.95 2.25
N ILE A 91 -11.56 2.20 0.95
CA ILE A 91 -10.62 1.42 0.14
C ILE A 91 -9.19 1.58 0.67
N ILE A 92 -8.73 2.82 0.91
CA ILE A 92 -7.40 3.08 1.49
C ILE A 92 -7.26 2.40 2.86
N SER A 93 -8.29 2.45 3.70
CA SER A 93 -8.30 1.85 5.04
C SER A 93 -8.17 0.33 5.00
N VAL A 94 -8.76 -0.33 4.01
CA VAL A 94 -8.63 -1.79 3.82
C VAL A 94 -7.25 -2.13 3.26
N SER A 95 -6.80 -1.39 2.24
CA SER A 95 -5.50 -1.61 1.61
C SER A 95 -4.33 -1.49 2.58
N SER A 96 -4.36 -0.47 3.45
CA SER A 96 -3.32 -0.25 4.47
C SER A 96 -3.21 -1.37 5.50
N ARG A 97 -4.22 -2.24 5.60
CA ARG A 97 -4.23 -3.43 6.48
C ARG A 97 -3.73 -4.68 5.76
N ILE A 98 -4.09 -4.84 4.48
CA ILE A 98 -3.71 -6.02 3.68
C ILE A 98 -2.24 -5.94 3.27
N GLU A 99 -1.75 -4.76 2.91
CA GLU A 99 -0.38 -4.55 2.41
C GLU A 99 0.73 -4.99 3.39
N PRO A 100 0.70 -4.62 4.69
CA PRO A 100 1.69 -5.12 5.65
C PRO A 100 1.63 -6.63 5.83
N ALA A 101 0.44 -7.22 5.80
CA ALA A 101 0.27 -8.66 5.93
C ALA A 101 0.84 -9.43 4.72
N LEU A 102 0.64 -8.92 3.50
CA LEU A 102 1.26 -9.47 2.30
C LEU A 102 2.78 -9.26 2.30
N SER A 103 3.25 -8.12 2.81
CA SER A 103 4.69 -7.84 2.97
C SER A 103 5.34 -8.81 3.96
N PHE A 104 4.62 -9.21 5.01
CA PHE A 104 5.07 -10.27 5.92
C PHE A 104 5.16 -11.64 5.23
N VAL A 105 4.18 -12.01 4.41
CA VAL A 105 4.23 -13.26 3.63
C VAL A 105 5.40 -13.25 2.65
N LEU A 106 5.67 -12.11 2.01
CA LEU A 106 6.85 -11.93 1.16
C LEU A 106 8.16 -12.14 1.95
N ALA A 107 8.26 -11.59 3.16
CA ALA A 107 9.41 -11.74 4.04
C ALA A 107 9.60 -13.20 4.47
N LEU A 108 8.53 -13.90 4.85
CA LEU A 108 8.56 -15.35 5.15
C LEU A 108 9.03 -16.17 3.95
N ASN A 109 8.58 -15.82 2.74
CA ASN A 109 9.01 -16.52 1.54
C ASN A 109 10.51 -16.33 1.26
N ARG A 110 11.07 -15.14 1.54
CA ARG A 110 12.52 -14.91 1.48
C ARG A 110 13.27 -15.63 2.59
N LEU A 111 12.74 -15.64 3.82
CA LEU A 111 13.33 -16.33 4.96
C LEU A 111 13.39 -17.85 4.72
N LYS A 112 12.34 -18.42 4.13
CA LYS A 112 12.29 -19.83 3.71
C LYS A 112 13.49 -20.18 2.83
N ILE A 113 13.80 -19.35 1.84
CA ILE A 113 14.91 -19.57 0.91
C ILE A 113 16.26 -19.45 1.63
N MET A 114 16.43 -18.41 2.46
CA MET A 114 17.69 -18.14 3.16
C MET A 114 18.01 -19.19 4.23
N CYS A 115 17.03 -19.56 5.05
CA CYS A 115 17.20 -20.52 6.15
C CYS A 115 16.95 -21.97 5.73
N LYS A 116 16.65 -22.23 4.45
CA LYS A 116 16.25 -23.56 3.93
C LYS A 116 15.15 -24.23 4.78
N LEU A 117 14.24 -23.43 5.33
CA LEU A 117 13.13 -23.94 6.12
C LEU A 117 12.22 -24.77 5.20
N GLY A 118 11.93 -26.01 5.57
CA GLY A 118 11.05 -26.92 4.83
C GLY A 118 9.57 -26.54 4.89
N ILE A 119 9.25 -25.24 4.77
CA ILE A 119 7.86 -24.78 4.78
C ILE A 119 7.18 -25.24 3.49
N PRO A 120 6.14 -26.07 3.59
CA PRO A 120 5.46 -26.60 2.42
C PRO A 120 4.69 -25.49 1.68
N ARG A 121 4.54 -25.66 0.36
CA ARG A 121 3.93 -24.65 -0.53
C ARG A 121 2.52 -24.24 -0.10
N TRP A 122 1.75 -25.18 0.46
CA TRP A 122 0.39 -24.94 0.91
C TRP A 122 0.32 -23.94 2.07
N ALA A 123 1.35 -23.82 2.92
CA ALA A 123 1.32 -22.90 4.06
C ALA A 123 1.27 -21.43 3.59
N ASN A 124 2.07 -21.08 2.57
CA ASN A 124 2.03 -19.75 1.96
C ASN A 124 0.66 -19.44 1.34
N MET A 125 0.02 -20.45 0.72
CA MET A 125 -1.32 -20.32 0.16
C MET A 125 -2.38 -20.09 1.24
N VAL A 126 -2.28 -20.76 2.39
CA VAL A 126 -3.18 -20.55 3.53
C VAL A 126 -3.04 -19.13 4.08
N PHE A 127 -1.82 -18.65 4.32
CA PHE A 127 -1.61 -17.26 4.77
C PHE A 127 -2.23 -16.26 3.79
N TYR A 128 -2.03 -16.48 2.50
CA TYR A 128 -2.61 -15.64 1.45
C TYR A 128 -4.15 -15.61 1.52
N ILE A 129 -4.79 -16.78 1.62
CA ILE A 129 -6.26 -16.89 1.73
C ILE A 129 -6.78 -16.17 2.98
N VAL A 130 -6.13 -16.38 4.13
CA VAL A 130 -6.53 -15.75 5.40
C VAL A 130 -6.44 -14.22 5.31
N ILE A 131 -5.39 -13.69 4.69
CA ILE A 131 -5.22 -12.24 4.51
C ILE A 131 -6.33 -11.65 3.64
N TYR A 132 -6.68 -12.30 2.54
CA TYR A 132 -7.77 -11.83 1.67
C TYR A 132 -9.15 -11.96 2.32
N ILE A 133 -9.39 -13.03 3.08
CA ILE A 133 -10.62 -13.17 3.88
C ILE A 133 -10.72 -12.05 4.91
N TYR A 134 -9.63 -11.74 5.62
CA TYR A 134 -9.60 -10.62 6.55
C TYR A 134 -9.85 -9.26 5.86
N GLY A 135 -9.23 -9.02 4.71
CA GLY A 135 -9.43 -7.83 3.91
C GLY A 135 -10.87 -7.66 3.41
N THR A 136 -11.47 -8.74 2.91
CA THR A 136 -12.87 -8.72 2.44
C THR A 136 -13.86 -8.55 3.58
N LEU A 137 -13.66 -9.22 4.72
CA LEU A 137 -14.49 -9.06 5.91
C LEU A 137 -14.44 -7.62 6.44
N THR A 138 -13.25 -7.01 6.50
CA THR A 138 -13.11 -5.61 6.92
C THR A 138 -13.76 -4.65 5.94
N MET A 139 -13.63 -4.88 4.63
CA MET A 139 -14.34 -4.11 3.60
C MET A 139 -15.86 -4.19 3.78
N VAL A 140 -16.42 -5.40 3.89
CA VAL A 140 -17.88 -5.59 4.07
C VAL A 140 -18.37 -4.94 5.36
N ALA A 141 -17.61 -5.06 6.46
CA ALA A 141 -17.94 -4.41 7.72
C ALA A 141 -17.98 -2.87 7.57
N LEU A 142 -17.05 -2.30 6.81
CA LEU A 142 -16.93 -0.86 6.56
C LEU A 142 -18.04 -0.32 5.64
N PHE A 143 -18.53 -1.11 4.68
CA PHE A 143 -19.70 -0.76 3.86
C PHE A 143 -21.03 -0.95 4.59
N THR A 144 -21.04 -1.68 5.70
CA THR A 144 -22.26 -1.90 6.50
C THR A 144 -22.51 -0.66 7.36
N PRO A 145 -23.77 -0.17 7.50
CA PRO A 145 -24.08 1.03 8.28
C PRO A 145 -23.74 0.94 9.78
N TRP A 146 -23.25 -0.21 10.24
CA TRP A 146 -22.99 -0.60 11.61
C TRP A 146 -21.55 -0.31 12.06
N CYS A 147 -20.66 0.03 11.11
CA CYS A 147 -19.35 0.64 11.34
C CYS A 147 -19.28 1.94 10.55
N GLY A 148 -18.43 2.88 10.98
CA GLY A 148 -18.30 4.18 10.31
C GLY A 148 -16.90 4.74 10.48
N LEU A 149 -16.35 5.24 9.38
CA LEU A 149 -15.22 6.15 9.39
C LEU A 149 -15.77 7.54 9.09
N HIS A 150 -15.37 8.50 9.91
CA HIS A 150 -15.66 9.90 9.70
C HIS A 150 -14.40 10.57 9.14
N PHE A 151 -14.54 11.31 8.04
CA PHE A 151 -13.47 12.12 7.50
C PHE A 151 -13.84 13.59 7.70
N THR A 152 -12.94 14.35 8.30
CA THR A 152 -13.07 15.78 8.61
C THR A 152 -12.04 16.54 7.80
N VAL A 153 -12.49 17.45 6.94
CA VAL A 153 -11.59 18.27 6.12
C VAL A 153 -10.68 19.11 7.02
N GLY A 154 -9.36 18.88 6.91
CA GLY A 154 -8.35 19.50 7.79
C GLY A 154 -7.64 18.51 8.72
N GLU A 155 -8.18 17.30 8.86
CA GLU A 155 -7.50 16.15 9.43
C GLU A 155 -7.09 15.18 8.32
N ASN A 156 -5.85 14.69 8.38
CA ASN A 156 -5.28 13.82 7.34
C ASN A 156 -5.62 12.34 7.55
N TRP A 157 -6.28 12.02 8.67
CA TRP A 157 -6.63 10.68 9.09
C TRP A 157 -8.12 10.63 9.38
N GLY A 158 -8.78 9.56 8.95
CA GLY A 158 -10.18 9.33 9.29
C GLY A 158 -10.31 8.87 10.73
N GLU A 159 -11.22 9.48 11.45
CA GLU A 159 -11.56 9.09 12.81
C GLU A 159 -12.60 7.96 12.78
N TYR A 160 -12.46 7.02 13.71
CA TYR A 160 -13.46 5.98 13.91
C TYR A 160 -14.68 6.59 14.59
N ASP A 161 -15.86 6.41 13.99
CA ASP A 161 -17.10 6.86 14.61
C ASP A 161 -17.53 5.85 15.70
N PHE A 162 -17.24 6.21 16.96
CA PHE A 162 -17.61 5.42 18.14
C PHE A 162 -19.10 5.47 18.47
N SER A 163 -19.90 6.28 17.76
CA SER A 163 -21.36 6.27 17.90
C SER A 163 -21.97 4.94 17.44
N LYS A 164 -21.21 4.15 16.68
CA LYS A 164 -21.63 2.85 16.16
C LYS A 164 -21.03 1.68 16.97
N PRO A 165 -21.83 0.66 17.34
CA PRO A 165 -21.46 -0.35 18.33
C PRO A 165 -20.33 -1.28 17.88
N TYR A 166 -20.20 -1.56 16.58
CA TYR A 166 -19.21 -2.49 16.06
C TYR A 166 -17.87 -1.84 15.69
N THR A 167 -17.79 -0.50 15.69
CA THR A 167 -16.55 0.23 15.40
C THR A 167 -15.47 -0.08 16.44
N CYS A 168 -15.84 -0.23 17.71
CA CYS A 168 -14.90 -0.57 18.79
C CYS A 168 -14.29 -1.97 18.60
N LEU A 169 -15.14 -2.95 18.23
CA LEU A 169 -14.68 -4.31 17.95
C LEU A 169 -13.77 -4.35 16.73
N LEU A 170 -14.13 -3.64 15.66
CA LEU A 170 -13.30 -3.54 14.46
C LEU A 170 -11.94 -2.93 14.79
N ARG A 171 -11.90 -1.86 15.59
CA ARG A 171 -10.66 -1.24 16.06
C ARG A 171 -9.81 -2.23 16.86
N PHE A 172 -10.40 -2.95 17.81
CA PHE A 172 -9.68 -3.92 18.64
C PHE A 172 -9.05 -5.05 17.80
N ILE A 173 -9.82 -5.63 16.87
CA ILE A 173 -9.31 -6.66 15.96
C ILE A 173 -8.20 -6.10 15.08
N THR A 174 -8.36 -4.87 14.58
CA THR A 174 -7.36 -4.22 13.72
C THR A 174 -6.07 -3.94 14.48
N GLU A 175 -6.16 -3.38 15.69
CA GLU A 175 -5.01 -3.16 16.56
C GLU A 175 -4.35 -4.48 16.98
N ALA A 176 -5.14 -5.55 17.14
CA ALA A 176 -4.64 -6.89 17.44
C ALA A 176 -3.83 -7.49 16.27
N VAL A 177 -4.31 -7.32 15.04
CA VAL A 177 -3.64 -7.82 13.83
C VAL A 177 -2.42 -6.97 13.47
N LEU A 178 -2.47 -5.66 13.73
CA LEU A 178 -1.37 -4.71 13.49
C LEU A 178 -0.49 -4.46 14.73
N MET A 179 -0.56 -5.32 15.76
CA MET A 179 0.09 -5.10 17.07
C MET A 179 1.56 -4.69 16.94
N GLY A 180 1.80 -3.40 17.16
CA GLY A 180 3.13 -2.79 17.24
C GLY A 180 3.13 -1.33 16.80
N VAL A 181 2.47 -0.99 15.69
CA VAL A 181 2.64 0.34 15.06
C VAL A 181 1.68 1.39 15.61
N HIS A 182 0.43 1.02 15.92
CA HIS A 182 -0.60 2.01 16.31
C HIS A 182 -0.75 2.25 17.81
N ARG A 183 -0.26 1.35 18.68
CA ARG A 183 -0.43 1.47 20.14
C ARG A 183 0.32 2.67 20.75
N ASN A 184 1.28 3.25 20.03
CA ASN A 184 2.09 4.39 20.46
C ASN A 184 1.85 5.67 19.66
N MET A 185 0.81 5.76 18.81
CA MET A 185 0.41 7.06 18.26
C MET A 185 -0.58 7.71 19.22
N PRO A 186 -0.15 8.62 20.12
CA PRO A 186 -1.10 9.48 20.80
C PRO A 186 -1.90 10.25 19.73
N PRO A 187 -3.13 10.69 20.05
CA PRO A 187 -3.88 11.61 19.19
C PRO A 187 -3.08 12.91 19.08
N PHE A 188 -2.24 13.01 18.05
CA PHE A 188 -1.42 14.19 17.85
C PHE A 188 -2.33 15.28 17.29
N HIS A 189 -2.74 16.20 18.18
CA HIS A 189 -3.58 17.35 17.85
C HIS A 189 -2.88 18.37 16.91
N ASN A 190 -1.59 18.17 16.61
CA ASN A 190 -0.82 19.03 15.73
C ASN A 190 -0.97 18.62 14.26
N GLN A 191 -1.63 19.45 13.45
CA GLN A 191 -1.81 19.23 12.00
C GLN A 191 -0.48 18.95 11.27
N LEU A 192 0.62 19.58 11.68
CA LEU A 192 1.94 19.38 11.08
C LEU A 192 2.46 17.94 11.26
N VAL A 193 2.23 17.34 12.42
CA VAL A 193 2.66 15.96 12.70
C VAL A 193 1.84 14.98 11.89
N ASN A 194 0.52 15.16 11.83
CA ASN A 194 -0.38 14.34 11.00
C ASN A 194 -0.03 14.45 9.52
N PHE A 195 0.38 15.62 9.06
CA PHE A 195 0.87 15.86 7.70
C PHE A 195 2.19 15.15 7.41
N ILE A 196 3.17 15.23 8.31
CA ILE A 196 4.43 14.50 8.16
C ILE A 196 4.18 12.99 8.11
N PHE A 197 3.36 12.44 9.02
CA PHE A 197 3.04 11.03 9.01
C PHE A 197 2.32 10.60 7.74
N PHE A 198 1.39 11.42 7.24
CA PHE A 198 0.70 11.13 5.99
C PHE A 198 1.67 11.13 4.80
N ILE A 199 2.57 12.12 4.70
CA ILE A 199 3.60 12.15 3.66
C ILE A 199 4.55 10.96 3.79
N CYS A 200 5.01 10.65 5.00
CA CYS A 200 5.88 9.50 5.24
C CYS A 200 5.20 8.20 4.86
N PHE A 201 3.92 8.03 5.20
CA PHE A 201 3.12 6.87 4.84
C PHE A 201 2.93 6.78 3.32
N ALA A 202 2.49 7.86 2.68
CA ALA A 202 2.30 7.90 1.22
C ALA A 202 3.63 7.69 0.47
N SER A 203 4.73 8.27 0.94
CA SER A 203 6.06 8.08 0.35
C SER A 203 6.56 6.65 0.59
N ASN A 204 6.35 6.08 1.77
CA ASN A 204 6.73 4.71 2.07
C ASN A 204 5.92 3.70 1.22
N ALA A 205 4.61 3.92 1.07
CA ALA A 205 3.75 3.05 0.29
C ALA A 205 4.01 3.16 -1.22
N ILE A 206 4.28 4.38 -1.72
CA ILE A 206 4.37 4.65 -3.16
C ILE A 206 5.82 4.63 -3.67
N VAL A 207 6.77 5.23 -2.95
CA VAL A 207 8.16 5.36 -3.43
C VAL A 207 8.99 4.13 -3.10
N LEU A 208 8.82 3.58 -1.90
CA LEU A 208 9.74 2.59 -1.37
C LEU A 208 9.72 1.26 -2.14
N PRO A 209 8.57 0.67 -2.52
CA PRO A 209 8.55 -0.59 -3.28
C PRO A 209 9.22 -0.45 -4.67
N PRO A 210 8.87 0.55 -5.52
CA PRO A 210 9.53 0.77 -6.81
C PRO A 210 11.02 1.00 -6.70
N VAL A 211 11.43 1.87 -5.76
CA VAL A 211 12.85 2.22 -5.60
C VAL A 211 13.65 1.04 -5.08
N THR A 212 13.13 0.30 -4.09
CA THR A 212 13.79 -0.90 -3.57
C THR A 212 13.92 -1.97 -4.65
N LEU A 213 12.91 -2.11 -5.51
CA LEU A 213 12.96 -3.04 -6.65
C LEU A 213 14.03 -2.68 -7.67
N LEU A 214 14.12 -1.40 -8.03
CA LEU A 214 15.12 -0.91 -8.99
C LEU A 214 16.54 -0.98 -8.41
N ILE A 215 16.72 -0.74 -7.11
CA ILE A 215 18.04 -0.79 -6.47
C ILE A 215 18.51 -2.24 -6.27
N VAL A 216 17.66 -3.09 -5.69
CA VAL A 216 18.04 -4.45 -5.30
C VAL A 216 18.18 -5.37 -6.51
N ASN A 217 17.34 -5.19 -7.53
CA ASN A 217 17.38 -6.02 -8.73
C ASN A 217 17.88 -5.24 -9.95
N ARG A 218 19.20 -5.23 -10.11
CA ARG A 218 19.87 -4.57 -11.25
C ARG A 218 19.42 -5.12 -12.61
N SER A 219 19.06 -6.40 -12.69
CA SER A 219 18.49 -7.00 -13.92
C SER A 219 17.12 -6.41 -14.23
N PHE A 220 16.27 -6.29 -13.20
CA PHE A 220 14.95 -5.67 -13.34
C PHE A 220 15.05 -4.18 -13.69
N ALA A 221 15.97 -3.45 -13.06
CA ALA A 221 16.22 -2.05 -13.40
C ALA A 221 16.72 -1.87 -14.83
N ASN A 222 17.64 -2.74 -15.28
CA ASN A 222 18.08 -2.74 -16.67
C ASN A 222 16.91 -3.03 -17.62
N ASP A 223 16.05 -3.99 -17.31
CA ASP A 223 14.84 -4.28 -18.10
C ASP A 223 13.80 -3.15 -18.06
N PHE A 224 13.75 -2.39 -16.97
CA PHE A 224 12.90 -1.23 -16.76
C PHE A 224 13.37 -0.02 -17.56
N PHE A 225 14.67 0.26 -17.59
CA PHE A 225 15.23 1.41 -18.33
C PHE A 225 15.57 1.08 -19.78
N ALA A 226 15.85 -0.19 -20.11
CA ALA A 226 16.13 -0.59 -21.48
C ALA A 226 14.87 -0.48 -22.34
N ARG A 227 14.94 0.37 -23.37
CA ARG A 227 13.95 0.49 -24.45
C ARG A 227 14.08 -0.63 -25.50
N LYS A 228 14.93 -1.64 -25.28
CA LYS A 228 15.27 -2.66 -26.29
C LYS A 228 14.89 -4.06 -25.82
N GLY A 229 14.37 -4.82 -26.78
CA GLY A 229 13.73 -6.13 -26.63
C GLY A 229 14.61 -7.26 -26.07
N PRO A 230 14.09 -8.50 -26.14
CA PRO A 230 14.44 -9.62 -25.25
C PRO A 230 15.78 -10.29 -25.59
N THR A 231 16.88 -9.53 -25.70
CA THR A 231 18.19 -10.10 -26.07
C THR A 231 19.00 -10.58 -24.86
N THR A 232 18.75 -10.04 -23.66
CA THR A 232 19.50 -10.40 -22.44
C THR A 232 18.95 -11.65 -21.73
N LEU A 233 17.73 -12.09 -22.07
CA LEU A 233 17.01 -13.18 -21.39
C LEU A 233 17.38 -14.59 -21.89
N ALA A 234 18.01 -14.70 -23.06
CA ALA A 234 18.50 -15.98 -23.58
C ALA A 234 19.63 -16.58 -22.72
N ASN A 235 20.37 -15.75 -21.97
CA ASN A 235 21.48 -16.21 -21.13
C ASN A 235 21.06 -16.75 -19.75
N ILE A 236 19.86 -16.45 -19.26
CA ILE A 236 19.38 -16.96 -17.97
C ILE A 236 18.65 -18.31 -18.16
N ALA A 237 17.99 -18.51 -19.30
CA ALA A 237 17.32 -19.76 -19.64
C ALA A 237 18.28 -20.90 -20.05
N SER A 238 19.56 -20.62 -20.28
CA SER A 238 20.56 -21.62 -20.67
C SER A 238 21.30 -22.29 -19.50
N ILE A 239 21.02 -21.91 -18.25
CA ILE A 239 21.55 -22.60 -17.06
C ILE A 239 20.77 -23.89 -16.86
N LYS A 240 21.08 -24.89 -17.69
CA LYS A 240 20.67 -26.28 -17.56
C LYS A 240 21.39 -26.88 -16.34
N PRO A 241 20.71 -27.58 -15.42
CA PRO A 241 21.41 -28.36 -14.41
C PRO A 241 22.20 -29.48 -15.11
N THR A 242 23.52 -29.42 -15.04
CA THR A 242 24.40 -30.54 -15.38
C THR A 242 24.16 -31.65 -14.37
N GLY A 243 23.37 -32.65 -14.79
CA GLY A 243 23.27 -33.92 -14.07
C GLY A 243 24.62 -34.64 -14.07
N PRO A 244 24.93 -35.41 -13.01
CA PRO A 244 26.19 -36.13 -12.92
C PRO A 244 26.29 -37.27 -13.95
N PRO A 245 27.51 -37.64 -14.38
CA PRO A 245 27.74 -38.71 -15.34
C PRO A 245 27.29 -40.05 -14.75
N GLN A 246 26.44 -40.77 -15.48
CA GLN A 246 26.15 -42.17 -15.25
C GLN A 246 27.26 -43.00 -15.92
N ASN A 247 28.03 -43.71 -15.10
CA ASN A 247 28.76 -44.92 -15.49
C ASN A 247 27.95 -46.13 -15.04
#